data_AF-A0A3D5HBS6-F1
#
_entry.id   AF-A0A3D5HBS6-F1
#
_cell.length_a   1.000
_cell.length_b   1.000
_cell.length_c   1.000
_cell.angle_alpha   90.00
_cell.angle_beta   90.00
_cell.angle_gamma   90.00
#
_symmetry.space_group_name_H-M   'P 1'
#
loop_
_entity.id
_entity.type
_entity.pdbx_description
1 polymer ?
#
loop_
_entity_poly.entity_id
_entity_poly.type
_entity_poly.pdbx_seq_one_letter_code
_entity_poly.pdbx_strand_id
1 'polypeptide(L)'
;MKTIPDKQISRNTCMKKTVLLFFVFAALYAESLSQPKNMLSFPEPHRPNGQTNALRLACPPLDTVRIGFIGLGERGGSMFRRMLKGEGVKAVALCGLVQA
;
A
#
# COMPACT_ATOMS: atom_id res chain seq x y z
N MET A 1 56.56 16.14 -50.88
CA MET A 1 55.08 16.13 -51.01
C MET A 1 54.57 14.70 -50.92
N LYS A 2 54.02 14.31 -49.76
CA LYS A 2 52.86 13.42 -49.55
C LYS A 2 52.85 12.99 -48.08
N THR A 3 51.95 13.63 -47.35
CA THR A 3 51.56 13.38 -45.96
C THR A 3 50.46 12.32 -45.90
N ILE A 4 50.50 11.50 -44.83
CA ILE A 4 49.39 10.77 -44.17
C ILE A 4 48.89 9.50 -44.90
N PRO A 5 48.96 8.31 -44.24
CA PRO A 5 47.77 7.81 -43.54
C PRO A 5 48.05 6.88 -42.34
N ASP A 6 47.56 7.22 -41.14
CA ASP A 6 47.43 6.18 -40.09
C ASP A 6 46.37 6.41 -39.00
N LYS A 7 45.34 7.23 -39.30
CA LYS A 7 44.29 7.57 -38.30
C LYS A 7 42.88 7.07 -38.62
N GLN A 8 42.72 6.28 -39.69
CA GLN A 8 41.40 5.81 -40.15
C GLN A 8 41.00 4.42 -39.64
N ILE A 9 41.94 3.61 -39.14
CA ILE A 9 41.64 2.21 -38.74
C ILE A 9 41.17 2.09 -37.28
N SER A 10 41.52 3.04 -36.41
CA SER A 10 41.23 2.98 -34.96
C SER A 10 39.80 3.42 -34.57
N ARG A 11 39.14 4.26 -35.38
CA ARG A 11 37.80 4.80 -35.04
C ARG A 11 36.67 3.79 -35.24
N ASN A 12 36.80 2.90 -36.23
CA ASN A 12 35.71 2.00 -36.63
C ASN A 12 35.62 0.73 -35.75
N THR A 13 36.71 0.33 -35.10
CA THR A 13 36.75 -0.79 -34.14
C THR A 13 36.27 -0.38 -32.75
N CYS A 14 36.47 0.88 -32.35
CA CYS A 14 35.94 1.44 -31.11
C CYS A 14 34.41 1.56 -31.16
N MET A 15 33.88 2.12 -32.25
CA MET A 15 32.42 2.31 -32.41
C MET A 15 31.66 0.98 -32.50
N LYS A 16 32.23 -0.05 -33.16
CA LYS A 16 31.63 -1.40 -33.23
C LYS A 16 31.59 -2.10 -31.87
N LYS A 17 32.63 -1.95 -31.04
CA LYS A 17 32.67 -2.52 -29.68
C LYS A 17 31.68 -1.84 -28.75
N THR A 18 31.53 -0.53 -28.84
CA THR A 18 30.56 0.23 -28.04
C THR A 18 29.11 -0.10 -28.44
N VAL A 19 28.83 -0.22 -29.75
CA VAL A 19 27.50 -0.65 -30.24
C VAL A 19 27.20 -2.08 -29.82
N LEU A 20 28.17 -2.99 -29.91
CA LEU A 20 28.01 -4.37 -29.45
C LEU A 20 27.75 -4.44 -27.94
N LEU A 21 28.49 -3.67 -27.13
CA LEU A 21 28.26 -3.58 -25.69
C LEU A 21 26.86 -3.07 -25.37
N PHE A 22 26.39 -2.06 -26.10
CA PHE A 22 25.05 -1.50 -25.91
C PHE A 22 23.96 -2.51 -26.24
N PHE A 23 24.11 -3.30 -27.32
CA PHE A 23 23.19 -4.39 -27.66
C PHE A 23 23.19 -5.51 -26.62
N VAL A 24 24.36 -5.88 -26.07
CA VAL A 24 24.46 -6.86 -24.98
C VAL A 24 23.77 -6.33 -23.72
N PHE A 25 23.99 -5.05 -23.38
CA PHE A 25 23.37 -4.43 -22.21
C PHE A 25 21.86 -4.29 -22.36
N ALA A 26 21.38 -3.93 -23.55
CA ALA A 26 19.95 -3.87 -23.86
C ALA A 26 19.28 -5.25 -23.80
N ALA A 27 19.96 -6.31 -24.27
CA ALA A 27 19.48 -7.68 -24.16
C ALA A 27 19.38 -8.14 -22.69
N LEU A 28 20.39 -7.83 -21.87
CA LEU A 28 20.38 -8.13 -20.43
C LEU A 28 19.28 -7.35 -19.68
N TYR A 29 19.00 -6.11 -20.08
CA TYR A 29 17.90 -5.32 -19.47
C TYR A 29 16.51 -5.84 -19.85
N ALA A 30 16.33 -6.35 -21.07
CA ALA A 30 15.04 -6.88 -21.52
C ALA A 30 14.56 -8.07 -20.68
N GLU A 31 15.46 -8.96 -20.26
CA GLU A 31 15.12 -10.11 -19.38
C GLU A 31 14.63 -9.67 -17.99
N SER A 32 15.13 -8.55 -17.46
CA SER A 32 14.75 -8.05 -16.13
C SER A 32 13.33 -7.47 -16.05
N LEU A 33 12.75 -7.05 -17.19
CA LEU A 33 11.39 -6.50 -17.27
C LEU A 33 10.31 -7.59 -17.38
N SER A 34 10.70 -8.81 -17.77
CA SER A 34 9.78 -9.94 -17.98
C SER A 34 9.61 -10.81 -16.72
N GLN A 35 9.68 -10.22 -15.53
CA GLN A 35 9.39 -10.96 -14.31
C GLN A 35 7.88 -11.23 -14.23
N PRO A 36 7.43 -12.50 -14.20
CA PRO A 36 6.02 -12.80 -14.05
C PRO A 36 5.54 -12.26 -12.71
N LYS A 37 4.56 -11.35 -12.76
CA LYS A 37 3.92 -10.81 -11.56
C LYS A 37 3.03 -11.90 -10.97
N ASN A 38 3.61 -12.75 -10.13
CA ASN A 38 2.88 -13.78 -9.40
C ASN A 38 1.85 -13.08 -8.49
N MET A 39 0.59 -13.08 -8.91
CA MET A 39 -0.52 -12.55 -8.13
C MET A 39 -0.89 -13.61 -7.09
N LEU A 40 -0.62 -13.32 -5.82
CA LEU A 40 -1.09 -14.13 -4.71
C LEU A 40 -2.62 -14.12 -4.73
N SER A 41 -3.25 -15.27 -4.97
CA SER A 41 -4.70 -15.41 -4.79
C SER A 41 -4.97 -15.76 -3.34
N PHE A 42 -5.82 -14.95 -2.70
CA PHE A 42 -6.36 -15.24 -1.38
C PHE A 42 -7.79 -15.75 -1.60
N PRO A 43 -8.04 -17.06 -1.50
CA PRO A 43 -9.40 -17.57 -1.63
C PRO A 43 -10.25 -16.95 -0.52
N GLU A 44 -11.43 -16.47 -0.88
CA GLU A 44 -12.37 -15.93 0.10
C GLU A 44 -12.77 -17.08 1.06
N PRO A 45 -12.65 -16.88 2.39
CA PRO A 45 -13.04 -17.90 3.34
C PRO A 45 -14.54 -18.18 3.22
N HIS A 46 -14.91 -19.47 3.24
CA HIS A 46 -16.33 -19.85 3.22
C HIS A 46 -17.04 -19.29 4.44
N ARG A 47 -18.25 -18.76 4.23
CA ARG A 47 -19.08 -18.20 5.30
C ARG A 47 -19.50 -19.30 6.28
N PRO A 48 -19.27 -19.15 7.59
CA PRO A 48 -19.84 -20.04 8.61
C PRO A 48 -21.35 -20.27 8.43
N ASN A 49 -21.81 -21.50 8.70
CA ASN A 49 -23.23 -21.86 8.62
C ASN A 49 -24.06 -20.98 9.58
N GLY A 50 -25.19 -20.47 9.10
CA GLY A 50 -26.11 -19.63 9.89
C GLY A 50 -25.72 -18.14 9.98
N GLN A 51 -24.60 -17.72 9.38
CA GLN A 51 -24.22 -16.31 9.37
C GLN A 51 -25.11 -15.48 8.43
N THR A 52 -25.90 -14.56 8.98
CA THR A 52 -26.65 -13.57 8.21
C THR A 52 -25.77 -12.40 7.76
N ASN A 53 -26.24 -11.60 6.80
CA ASN A 53 -25.57 -10.33 6.45
C ASN A 53 -26.06 -9.21 7.38
N ALA A 54 -25.22 -8.18 7.57
CA ALA A 54 -25.54 -7.02 8.40
C ALA A 54 -26.13 -5.84 7.58
N LEU A 55 -26.57 -6.09 6.35
CA LEU A 55 -27.15 -5.04 5.53
C LEU A 55 -28.49 -4.63 6.15
N ARG A 56 -28.66 -3.32 6.38
CA ARG A 56 -29.85 -2.77 7.06
C ARG A 56 -30.09 -3.37 8.45
N LEU A 57 -29.05 -3.81 9.15
CA LEU A 57 -29.17 -4.20 10.55
C LEU A 57 -29.68 -3.00 11.36
N ALA A 58 -30.87 -3.14 11.92
CA ALA A 58 -31.48 -2.18 12.83
C ALA A 58 -31.71 -2.87 14.18
N CYS A 59 -31.24 -2.24 15.25
CA CYS A 59 -31.47 -2.70 16.61
C CYS A 59 -32.62 -1.89 17.25
N PRO A 60 -33.35 -2.45 18.22
CA PRO A 60 -34.24 -1.67 19.07
C PRO A 60 -33.49 -0.47 19.70
N PRO A 61 -34.16 0.68 19.89
CA PRO A 61 -33.55 1.84 20.53
C PRO A 61 -33.13 1.51 21.97
N LEU A 62 -32.05 2.14 22.42
CA LEU A 62 -31.59 2.06 23.81
C LEU A 62 -31.98 3.35 24.54
N ASP A 63 -32.50 3.21 25.76
CA ASP A 63 -32.82 4.37 26.62
C ASP A 63 -31.57 5.16 27.00
N THR A 64 -30.43 4.48 27.16
CA THR A 64 -29.13 5.10 27.36
C THR A 64 -28.04 4.31 26.65
N VAL A 65 -27.32 4.97 25.75
CA VAL A 65 -26.18 4.39 25.04
C VAL A 65 -24.94 4.49 25.92
N ARG A 66 -24.48 3.35 26.44
CA ARG A 66 -23.25 3.24 27.23
C ARG A 66 -22.07 3.01 26.29
N ILE A 67 -21.12 3.93 26.26
CA ILE A 67 -19.99 3.90 25.31
C ILE A 67 -18.68 3.67 26.08
N GLY A 68 -17.90 2.69 25.62
CA GLY A 68 -16.48 2.56 25.96
C GLY A 68 -15.61 3.07 24.82
N PHE A 69 -14.61 3.89 25.11
CA PHE A 69 -13.69 4.43 24.12
C PHE A 69 -12.33 3.74 24.22
N ILE A 70 -11.85 3.17 23.11
CA ILE A 70 -10.54 2.53 23.00
C ILE A 70 -9.70 3.33 22.01
N GLY A 71 -8.60 3.90 22.48
CA GLY A 71 -7.72 4.78 21.71
C GLY A 71 -8.22 6.23 21.70
N LEU A 72 -7.54 7.09 22.46
CA LEU A 72 -7.89 8.51 22.66
C LEU A 72 -6.83 9.46 22.09
N GLY A 73 -6.19 9.11 20.98
CA GLY A 73 -5.36 10.06 20.22
C GLY A 73 -6.21 11.18 19.59
N GLU A 74 -5.63 12.00 18.71
CA GLU A 74 -6.30 13.17 18.09
C GLU A 74 -7.74 12.89 17.57
N ARG A 75 -7.94 11.74 16.91
CA ARG A 75 -9.24 11.31 16.39
C ARG A 75 -10.17 10.80 17.49
N GLY A 76 -9.65 9.98 18.41
CA GLY A 76 -10.43 9.39 19.50
C GLY A 76 -10.92 10.45 20.48
N GLY A 77 -10.04 11.38 20.87
CA GLY A 77 -10.37 12.48 21.79
C GLY A 77 -11.38 13.47 21.20
N SER A 78 -11.28 13.79 19.90
CA SER A 78 -12.28 14.63 19.23
C SER A 78 -13.65 13.95 19.13
N MET A 79 -13.71 12.65 18.87
CA MET A 79 -14.96 11.89 18.90
C MET A 79 -15.55 11.77 20.31
N PHE A 80 -14.73 11.49 21.31
CA PHE A 80 -15.15 11.43 22.71
C PHE A 80 -15.85 12.73 23.14
N ARG A 81 -15.22 13.89 22.89
CA ARG A 81 -15.79 15.21 23.20
C ARG A 81 -17.10 15.50 22.47
N ARG A 82 -17.31 14.96 21.27
CA ARG A 82 -18.57 15.10 20.52
C ARG A 82 -19.66 14.22 21.10
N MET A 83 -19.35 12.97 21.40
CA MET A 83 -20.30 11.99 21.94
C MET A 83 -20.80 12.34 23.34
N LEU A 84 -19.96 12.97 24.18
CA LEU A 84 -20.37 13.45 25.49
C LEU A 84 -21.45 14.55 25.46
N LYS A 85 -21.66 15.21 24.32
CA LYS A 85 -22.70 16.25 24.18
C LYS A 85 -24.05 15.67 23.77
N GLY A 86 -24.11 14.39 23.41
CA GLY A 86 -25.36 13.74 23.01
C GLY A 86 -26.25 13.45 24.22
N GLU A 87 -27.54 13.76 24.10
CA GLU A 87 -28.54 13.31 25.06
C GLU A 87 -28.68 11.79 25.03
N GLY A 88 -28.92 11.18 26.20
CA GLY A 88 -29.04 9.73 26.32
C GLY A 88 -27.72 8.96 26.13
N VAL A 89 -26.56 9.62 26.15
CA VAL A 89 -25.25 8.98 26.03
C VAL A 89 -24.50 9.00 27.37
N LYS A 90 -23.87 7.87 27.73
CA LYS A 90 -23.02 7.76 28.91
C LYS A 90 -21.69 7.11 28.57
N ALA A 91 -20.58 7.84 28.71
CA ALA A 91 -19.26 7.23 28.66
C ALA A 91 -19.02 6.42 29.94
N VAL A 92 -18.68 5.13 29.82
CA VAL A 92 -18.50 4.21 30.95
C VAL A 92 -17.08 3.66 31.09
N ALA A 93 -16.27 3.75 30.04
CA ALA A 93 -14.89 3.26 30.05
C ALA A 93 -14.01 4.04 29.08
N LEU A 94 -12.75 4.25 29.45
CA LEU A 94 -11.69 4.82 28.63
C LEU A 94 -10.49 3.87 28.66
N CYS A 95 -9.91 3.58 27.49
CA CYS A 95 -8.75 2.72 27.36
C CYS A 95 -7.73 3.36 26.39
N GLY A 96 -6.47 3.40 26.80
CA GLY A 96 -5.36 3.93 26.00
C GLY A 96 -4.02 3.44 26.52
N LEU A 97 -3.01 3.46 25.65
CA LEU A 97 -1.63 3.13 26.04
C LEU A 97 -0.99 4.22 26.90
N VAL A 98 -1.41 5.46 26.68
CA VAL A 98 -0.96 6.64 27.44
C VAL A 98 -2.11 7.06 28.33
N GLN A 99 -1.79 7.41 29.57
CA GLN A 99 -2.76 7.95 30.51
C GLN A 99 -3.11 9.38 30.08
N ALA A 100 -4.40 9.61 29.85
CA ALA A 100 -4.94 10.90 29.41
C ALA A 100 -5.03 11.90 30.56
#